data_AF-A0A2H1J7A8-F1
#
_entry.id   AF-A0A2H1J7A8-F1
#
_cell.length_a   1.000
_cell.length_b   1.000
_cell.length_c   1.000
_cell.angle_alpha   90.00
_cell.angle_beta   90.00
_cell.angle_gamma   90.00
#
_symmetry.space_group_name_H-M   'P 1'
#
loop_
_entity.id
_entity.type
_entity.pdbx_description
1 polymer ?
#
loop_
_entity_poly.entity_id
_entity_poly.type
_entity_poly.pdbx_seq_one_letter_code
_entity_poly.pdbx_strand_id
1 'polypeptide(L)'
;MIRDAHEANAAATPADFELARLRAALPEYFDKDGDFRLDRLQGALSSADVSMTREGYELKFLGKSYAKYLTSTRTETVVVPDLEHNAKATNAESENLYIVGDNLDALKHLLGSYAGKVKCIYIDPPYNTGSDGFVYVDDFGFAAKDLVEKVGPRGIMSRCPAEFLRRII
;
A
#
# COMPACT_ATOMS: atom_id res chain seq x y z
N MET A 1 12.53 10.25 11.12
CA MET A 1 12.47 9.45 12.37
C MET A 1 11.12 8.75 12.46
N ILE A 2 10.99 7.71 13.29
CA ILE A 2 9.72 6.96 13.48
C ILE A 2 8.56 7.90 13.82
N ARG A 3 8.81 8.96 14.60
CA ARG A 3 7.81 10.01 14.89
C ARG A 3 7.23 10.65 13.62
N ASP A 4 8.07 10.98 12.64
CA ASP A 4 7.63 11.58 11.38
C ASP A 4 6.83 10.58 10.53
N ALA A 5 7.10 9.27 10.68
CA ALA A 5 6.30 8.22 10.05
C ALA A 5 4.91 8.14 10.70
N HIS A 6 4.82 8.16 12.03
CA HIS A 6 3.53 8.21 12.74
C HIS A 6 2.71 9.44 12.37
N GLU A 7 3.32 10.63 12.35
CA GLU A 7 2.65 11.88 11.97
C GLU A 7 2.14 11.84 10.53
N ALA A 8 2.97 11.35 9.59
CA ALA A 8 2.55 11.17 8.20
C ALA A 8 1.43 10.12 8.05
N ASN A 9 1.51 9.01 8.79
CA ASN A 9 0.52 7.94 8.79
C ASN A 9 -0.80 8.39 9.41
N ALA A 10 -0.78 9.33 10.35
CA ALA A 10 -1.99 9.91 10.94
C ALA A 10 -2.85 10.62 9.88
N ALA A 11 -2.22 11.34 8.95
CA ALA A 11 -2.88 12.07 7.88
C ALA A 11 -3.11 11.26 6.58
N ALA A 12 -2.56 10.04 6.50
CA ALA A 12 -2.59 9.25 5.27
C ALA A 12 -4.00 8.79 4.90
N THR A 13 -4.34 8.87 3.61
CA THR A 13 -5.58 8.38 3.02
C THR A 13 -5.33 7.24 2.03
N PRO A 14 -6.33 6.40 1.72
CA PRO A 14 -6.18 5.33 0.73
C PRO A 14 -5.82 5.81 -0.70
N ALA A 15 -5.99 7.10 -1.01
CA ALA A 15 -5.72 7.65 -2.33
C ALA A 15 -4.32 8.25 -2.46
N ASP A 16 -3.61 8.46 -1.36
CA ASP A 16 -2.36 9.25 -1.34
C ASP A 16 -1.27 8.63 -2.20
N PHE A 17 -1.14 7.30 -2.19
CA PHE A 17 -0.17 6.60 -3.01
C PHE A 17 -0.38 6.88 -4.51
N GLU A 18 -1.63 6.78 -4.99
CA GLU A 18 -1.97 7.01 -6.40
C GLU A 18 -1.84 8.50 -6.77
N LEU A 19 -2.25 9.40 -5.86
CA LEU A 19 -2.11 10.84 -6.08
C LEU A 19 -0.64 11.27 -6.16
N ALA A 20 0.22 10.73 -5.29
CA ALA A 20 1.65 10.99 -5.32
C ALA A 20 2.27 10.52 -6.65
N ARG A 21 1.89 9.34 -7.13
CA ARG A 21 2.34 8.80 -8.41
C ARG A 21 1.85 9.64 -9.59
N LEU A 22 0.58 10.04 -9.58
CA LEU A 22 -0.01 10.90 -10.61
C LEU A 22 0.69 12.26 -10.66
N ARG A 23 0.98 12.85 -9.49
CA ARG A 23 1.68 14.13 -9.38
C ARG A 23 3.13 14.06 -9.83
N ALA A 24 3.81 12.95 -9.58
CA ALA A 24 5.18 12.73 -10.05
C ALA A 24 5.24 12.53 -11.57
N ALA A 25 4.26 11.86 -12.17
CA ALA A 25 4.23 11.56 -13.59
C ALA A 25 3.70 12.72 -14.46
N LEU A 26 2.73 13.48 -13.94
CA LEU A 26 1.95 14.47 -14.68
C LEU A 26 1.80 15.78 -13.90
N PRO A 27 2.90 16.43 -13.46
CA PRO A 27 2.85 17.61 -12.59
C PRO A 27 2.11 18.80 -13.21
N GLU A 28 2.14 18.98 -14.53
CA GLU A 28 1.52 20.08 -15.27
C GLU A 28 -0.03 20.04 -15.25
N TYR A 29 -0.59 18.89 -14.88
CA TYR A 29 -2.04 18.70 -14.73
C TYR A 29 -2.52 19.03 -13.33
N PHE A 30 -1.66 19.49 -12.43
CA PHE A 30 -2.03 20.05 -11.15
C PHE A 30 -1.96 21.58 -11.19
N ASP A 31 -2.84 22.25 -10.45
CA ASP A 31 -2.76 23.69 -10.26
C ASP A 31 -1.89 24.07 -9.05
N LYS A 32 -1.83 25.38 -8.77
CA LYS A 32 -1.07 25.95 -7.65
C LYS A 32 -1.62 25.54 -6.27
N ASP A 33 -2.91 25.20 -6.20
CA ASP A 33 -3.59 24.83 -4.97
C ASP A 33 -3.50 23.30 -4.75
N GLY A 34 -3.09 22.56 -5.77
CA GLY A 34 -2.83 21.12 -5.73
C GLY A 34 -3.97 20.28 -6.32
N ASP A 35 -4.96 20.92 -6.94
CA ASP A 35 -6.11 20.24 -7.52
C ASP A 35 -5.79 19.68 -8.91
N PHE A 36 -6.34 18.50 -9.21
CA PHE A 36 -6.11 17.80 -10.47
C PHE A 36 -7.05 18.30 -11.57
N ARG A 37 -6.47 18.85 -12.64
CA ARG A 37 -7.17 19.38 -13.82
C ARG A 37 -7.46 18.27 -14.83
N LEU A 38 -8.49 17.48 -14.51
CA LEU A 38 -8.96 16.38 -15.36
C LEU A 38 -9.36 16.85 -16.76
N ASP A 39 -9.94 18.04 -16.88
CA ASP A 39 -10.33 18.69 -18.14
C ASP A 39 -9.13 18.85 -19.09
N ARG A 40 -7.98 19.31 -18.56
CA ARG A 40 -6.75 19.43 -19.37
C ARG A 40 -6.23 18.07 -19.83
N LEU A 41 -6.26 17.07 -18.95
CA LEU A 41 -5.82 15.72 -19.32
C LEU A 41 -6.73 15.13 -20.40
N GLN A 42 -8.04 15.26 -20.25
CA GLN A 42 -9.00 14.83 -21.26
C GLN A 42 -8.78 15.54 -22.61
N GLY A 43 -8.53 16.85 -22.59
CA GLY A 43 -8.21 17.62 -23.79
C GLY A 43 -6.94 17.11 -24.49
N ALA A 44 -5.87 16.88 -23.73
CA ALA A 44 -4.62 16.35 -24.26
C ALA A 44 -4.79 14.96 -24.87
N LEU A 45 -5.48 14.05 -24.19
CA LEU A 45 -5.76 12.69 -24.68
C LEU A 45 -6.64 12.71 -25.94
N SER A 46 -7.65 13.58 -25.98
CA SER A 46 -8.53 13.75 -27.14
C SER A 46 -7.78 14.27 -28.35
N SER A 47 -6.83 15.20 -28.15
CA SER A 47 -5.97 15.71 -29.23
C SER A 47 -5.01 14.66 -29.80
N ALA A 48 -4.69 13.63 -29.02
CA ALA A 48 -3.86 12.50 -29.43
C ALA A 48 -4.69 11.32 -30.00
N ASP A 49 -5.99 11.54 -30.27
CA ASP A 49 -6.93 10.55 -30.82
C ASP A 49 -7.08 9.28 -29.95
N VAL A 50 -6.88 9.44 -28.63
CA VAL A 50 -7.06 8.35 -27.66
C VAL A 50 -8.55 8.24 -27.32
N SER A 51 -9.15 7.08 -27.60
CA SER A 51 -10.55 6.83 -27.29
C SER A 51 -10.78 6.67 -25.79
N MET A 52 -11.75 7.41 -25.24
CA MET A 52 -12.12 7.32 -23.83
C MET A 52 -13.33 6.41 -23.66
N THR A 53 -13.12 5.22 -23.08
CA THR A 53 -14.22 4.31 -22.74
C THR A 53 -14.68 4.56 -21.31
N ARG A 54 -15.97 4.28 -21.04
CA ARG A 54 -16.52 4.24 -19.67
C ARG A 54 -16.62 2.81 -19.14
N GLU A 55 -16.15 1.84 -19.92
CA GLU A 55 -16.16 0.44 -19.53
C GLU A 55 -14.92 0.15 -18.68
N GLY A 56 -15.17 -0.26 -17.43
CA GLY A 56 -14.13 -0.69 -16.51
C GLY A 56 -14.69 -1.78 -15.62
N TYR A 57 -14.15 -2.98 -15.73
CA TYR A 57 -14.40 -4.03 -14.75
C TYR A 57 -13.49 -3.81 -13.55
N GLU A 58 -14.06 -3.80 -12.35
CA GLU A 58 -13.31 -3.69 -11.11
C GLU A 58 -13.73 -4.80 -10.15
N LEU A 59 -12.78 -5.62 -9.69
CA LEU A 59 -13.00 -6.52 -8.57
C LEU A 59 -13.14 -5.71 -7.28
N LYS A 60 -14.31 -5.82 -6.63
CA LYS A 60 -14.60 -5.20 -5.35
C LYS A 60 -14.67 -6.28 -4.28
N PHE A 61 -13.92 -6.09 -3.20
CA PHE A 61 -13.88 -6.99 -2.05
C PHE A 61 -13.82 -6.18 -0.75
N LEU A 62 -14.30 -6.78 0.34
CA LEU A 62 -14.27 -6.15 1.66
C LEU A 62 -12.82 -6.00 2.14
N GLY A 63 -12.47 -4.84 2.68
CA GLY A 63 -11.07 -4.52 3.04
C GLY A 63 -10.23 -3.91 1.91
N LYS A 64 -10.74 -3.80 0.67
CA LYS A 64 -9.98 -3.20 -0.46
C LYS A 64 -9.44 -1.81 -0.16
N SER A 65 -10.26 -0.93 0.43
CA SER A 65 -9.83 0.42 0.79
C SER A 65 -8.81 0.41 1.93
N TYR A 66 -8.90 -0.56 2.85
CA TYR A 66 -7.91 -0.73 3.91
C TYR A 66 -6.57 -1.21 3.36
N ALA A 67 -6.57 -2.15 2.42
CA ALA A 67 -5.35 -2.57 1.72
C ALA A 67 -4.65 -1.38 1.02
N LYS A 68 -5.42 -0.49 0.37
CA LYS A 68 -4.88 0.76 -0.22
C LYS A 68 -4.34 1.74 0.82
N TYR A 69 -4.97 1.82 1.99
CA TYR A 69 -4.46 2.61 3.10
C TYR A 69 -3.11 2.05 3.60
N LEU A 70 -3.01 0.72 3.80
CA LEU A 70 -1.76 0.07 4.21
C LEU A 70 -0.60 0.32 3.23
N THR A 71 -0.86 0.39 1.92
CA THR A 71 0.17 0.73 0.93
C THR A 71 0.55 2.21 0.94
N SER A 72 -0.32 3.10 1.44
CA SER A 72 -0.08 4.54 1.52
C SER A 72 0.64 4.95 2.80
N THR A 73 0.69 4.09 3.81
CA THR A 73 1.40 4.34 5.07
C THR A 73 2.89 4.03 4.97
N ARG A 74 3.70 4.83 5.66
CA ARG A 74 5.11 4.59 5.90
C ARG A 74 5.28 3.49 6.94
N THR A 75 6.40 2.78 6.85
CA THR A 75 6.77 1.81 7.89
C THR A 75 7.15 2.53 9.19
N GLU A 76 6.72 1.98 10.31
CA GLU A 76 7.02 2.47 11.66
C GLU A 76 8.09 1.61 12.36
N THR A 77 8.61 0.61 11.63
CA THR A 77 9.66 -0.29 12.10
C THR A 77 11.04 0.18 11.66
N VAL A 78 12.08 -0.47 12.17
CA VAL A 78 13.48 -0.23 11.79
C VAL A 78 14.16 -1.54 11.42
N VAL A 79 15.07 -1.47 10.45
CA VAL A 79 15.93 -2.60 10.10
C VAL A 79 17.17 -2.55 10.99
N VAL A 80 17.43 -3.65 11.70
CA VAL A 80 18.59 -3.81 12.58
C VAL A 80 19.48 -4.92 12.02
N PRO A 81 20.80 -4.68 11.83
CA PRO A 81 21.69 -5.71 11.33
C PRO A 81 22.01 -6.74 12.42
N ASP A 82 22.04 -8.01 12.04
CA ASP A 82 22.67 -9.06 12.86
C ASP A 82 24.19 -8.99 12.67
N LEU A 83 24.86 -8.23 13.55
CA LEU A 83 26.30 -7.98 13.45
C LEU A 83 27.12 -9.27 13.60
N GLU A 84 26.69 -10.22 14.43
CA GLU A 84 27.42 -11.47 14.64
C GLU A 84 27.33 -12.36 13.39
N HIS A 85 26.12 -12.51 12.82
CA HIS A 85 25.94 -13.27 11.59
C HIS A 85 26.68 -12.63 10.41
N ASN A 86 26.60 -11.31 10.27
CA ASN A 86 27.18 -10.58 9.15
C ASN A 86 28.71 -10.52 9.19
N ALA A 87 29.32 -10.55 10.38
CA ALA A 87 30.78 -10.50 10.54
C ALA A 87 31.48 -11.83 10.24
N LYS A 88 30.75 -12.93 10.03
CA LYS A 88 31.35 -14.23 9.67
C LYS A 88 32.05 -14.12 8.33
N ALA A 89 33.24 -14.73 8.20
CA ALA A 89 34.04 -14.66 6.98
C ALA A 89 33.31 -15.14 5.71
N THR A 90 32.34 -16.06 5.86
CA THR A 90 31.51 -16.55 4.75
C THR A 90 30.47 -15.52 4.26
N ASN A 91 30.15 -14.53 5.08
CA ASN A 91 29.03 -13.60 4.88
C ASN A 91 29.50 -12.15 4.67
N ALA A 92 30.72 -11.81 5.12
CA ALA A 92 31.23 -10.44 5.14
C ALA A 92 31.18 -9.73 3.77
N GLU A 93 31.39 -10.48 2.68
CA GLU A 93 31.38 -9.96 1.29
C GLU A 93 30.18 -10.47 0.48
N SER A 94 29.14 -11.00 1.15
CA SER A 94 27.94 -11.51 0.47
C SER A 94 27.08 -10.38 -0.10
N GLU A 95 26.66 -10.51 -1.36
CA GLU A 95 25.66 -9.63 -1.98
C GLU A 95 24.21 -10.05 -1.70
N ASN A 96 24.02 -11.21 -1.04
CA ASN A 96 22.70 -11.74 -0.71
C ASN A 96 22.18 -11.17 0.62
N LEU A 97 20.88 -10.89 0.67
CA LEU A 97 20.19 -10.39 1.85
C LEU A 97 19.15 -11.39 2.35
N TYR A 98 19.10 -11.56 3.67
CA TYR A 98 18.05 -12.29 4.37
C TYR A 98 17.44 -11.37 5.43
N ILE A 99 16.12 -11.16 5.37
CA ILE A 99 15.40 -10.24 6.24
C ILE A 99 14.34 -11.04 6.99
N VAL A 100 14.30 -10.88 8.31
CA VAL A 100 13.31 -11.52 9.18
C VAL A 100 12.31 -10.46 9.66
N GLY A 101 11.02 -10.71 9.47
CA GLY A 101 9.95 -9.81 9.88
C GLY A 101 8.69 -9.98 9.03
N ASP A 102 7.74 -9.07 9.20
CA ASP A 102 6.58 -8.96 8.32
C ASP A 102 7.02 -8.53 6.92
N ASN A 103 6.45 -9.18 5.89
CA ASN A 103 6.87 -8.96 4.51
C ASN A 103 6.47 -7.58 3.99
N LEU A 104 5.37 -6.98 4.46
CA LEU A 104 4.92 -5.67 4.03
C LEU A 104 5.90 -4.60 4.52
N ASP A 105 6.33 -4.69 5.78
CA ASP A 105 7.34 -3.78 6.33
C ASP A 105 8.71 -3.96 5.66
N ALA A 106 9.14 -5.22 5.45
CA ALA A 106 10.38 -5.50 4.74
C ALA A 106 10.38 -4.86 3.33
N LEU A 107 9.30 -5.03 2.58
CA LEU A 107 9.15 -4.43 1.25
C LEU A 107 9.12 -2.90 1.29
N LYS A 108 8.48 -2.29 2.30
CA LYS A 108 8.48 -0.82 2.49
C LYS A 108 9.89 -0.28 2.72
N HIS A 109 10.71 -0.95 3.53
CA HIS A 109 12.11 -0.57 3.74
C HIS A 109 12.96 -0.70 2.47
N LEU A 110 12.72 -1.75 1.68
CA LEU A 110 13.46 -1.98 0.43
C LEU A 110 13.10 -0.99 -0.69
N LEU A 111 11.90 -0.38 -0.65
CA LEU A 111 11.38 0.45 -1.73
C LEU A 111 12.35 1.58 -2.12
N GLY A 112 12.94 2.28 -1.14
CA GLY A 112 13.85 3.40 -1.40
C GLY A 112 15.13 3.01 -2.16
N SER A 113 15.64 1.81 -1.93
CA SER A 113 16.94 1.37 -2.47
C SER A 113 16.81 0.43 -3.68
N TYR A 114 15.71 -0.31 -3.79
CA TYR A 114 15.53 -1.42 -4.74
C TYR A 114 14.37 -1.23 -5.73
N ALA A 115 13.61 -0.14 -5.66
CA ALA A 115 12.56 0.15 -6.66
C ALA A 115 13.11 0.10 -8.10
N GLY A 116 12.45 -0.67 -8.96
CA GLY A 116 12.83 -0.85 -10.36
C GLY A 116 14.10 -1.69 -10.60
N LYS A 117 14.72 -2.26 -9.56
CA LYS A 117 15.98 -3.04 -9.67
C LYS A 117 15.78 -4.56 -9.61
N VAL A 118 14.61 -5.03 -9.17
CA VAL A 118 14.33 -6.47 -9.02
C VAL A 118 13.94 -7.09 -10.35
N LYS A 119 14.71 -8.09 -10.80
CA LYS A 119 14.48 -8.78 -12.09
C LYS A 119 13.39 -9.85 -12.03
N CYS A 120 13.30 -10.57 -10.91
CA CYS A 120 12.39 -11.69 -10.74
C CYS A 120 11.91 -11.74 -9.29
N ILE A 121 10.63 -12.03 -9.09
CA ILE A 121 10.01 -12.25 -7.78
C ILE A 121 9.39 -13.64 -7.81
N TYR A 122 9.80 -14.49 -6.87
CA TYR A 122 9.18 -15.78 -6.61
C TYR A 122 8.57 -15.77 -5.21
N ILE A 123 7.28 -16.08 -5.11
CA ILE A 123 6.54 -16.15 -3.85
C ILE A 123 5.68 -17.40 -3.84
N ASP A 124 5.55 -17.99 -2.65
CA ASP A 124 4.65 -19.12 -2.37
C ASP A 124 3.70 -18.72 -1.22
N PRO A 125 2.67 -17.87 -1.50
CA PRO A 125 1.74 -17.41 -0.47
C PRO A 125 0.79 -18.54 -0.05
N PRO A 126 0.12 -18.43 1.11
CA PRO A 126 -0.91 -19.39 1.51
C PRO A 126 -2.05 -19.44 0.48
N TYR A 127 -2.51 -20.65 0.14
CA TYR A 127 -3.47 -20.88 -0.94
C TYR A 127 -4.93 -20.70 -0.53
N ASN A 128 -5.21 -20.59 0.77
CA ASN A 128 -6.54 -20.39 1.34
C ASN A 128 -7.50 -21.52 0.91
N THR A 129 -7.03 -22.77 0.99
CA THR A 129 -7.84 -23.96 0.62
C THR A 129 -8.84 -24.35 1.71
N GLY A 130 -8.77 -23.70 2.88
CA GLY A 130 -9.64 -23.96 4.04
C GLY A 130 -9.20 -25.17 4.88
N SER A 131 -8.24 -25.95 4.38
CA SER A 131 -7.60 -27.08 5.08
C SER A 131 -6.22 -26.74 5.62
N ASP A 132 -5.67 -25.61 5.18
CA ASP A 132 -4.31 -25.12 5.41
C ASP A 132 -4.17 -24.33 6.73
N GLY A 133 -5.27 -24.17 7.48
CA GLY A 133 -5.26 -23.46 8.76
C GLY A 133 -4.97 -21.97 8.65
N PHE A 134 -4.93 -21.42 7.44
CA PHE A 134 -4.72 -19.99 7.20
C PHE A 134 -5.97 -19.22 7.63
N VAL A 135 -5.84 -18.48 8.73
CA VAL A 135 -6.83 -17.52 9.20
C VAL A 135 -6.16 -16.15 9.12
N TYR A 136 -6.82 -15.19 8.47
CA TYR A 136 -6.33 -13.82 8.48
C TYR A 136 -6.34 -13.34 9.93
N VAL A 137 -5.23 -12.78 10.41
CA VAL A 137 -5.21 -12.19 11.74
C VAL A 137 -6.00 -10.88 11.64
N ASP A 138 -7.25 -10.92 12.07
CA ASP A 138 -8.22 -9.82 12.02
C ASP A 138 -7.85 -8.62 12.92
N ASP A 139 -6.69 -8.64 13.60
CA ASP A 139 -6.23 -7.51 14.40
C ASP A 139 -5.70 -6.39 13.50
N PHE A 140 -6.60 -5.50 13.10
CA PHE A 140 -6.25 -4.30 12.35
C PHE A 140 -5.57 -3.21 13.18
N GLY A 141 -5.45 -3.37 14.51
CA GLY A 141 -4.90 -2.32 15.37
C GLY A 141 -5.72 -1.03 15.41
N PHE A 142 -6.96 -1.04 14.88
CA PHE A 142 -7.88 0.09 14.86
C PHE A 142 -9.20 -0.26 15.55
N ALA A 143 -9.74 0.69 16.33
CA ALA A 143 -11.15 0.60 16.68
C ALA A 143 -12.00 0.80 15.41
N ALA A 144 -13.14 0.11 15.33
CA ALA A 144 -14.02 0.15 14.16
C ALA A 144 -14.40 1.58 13.71
N LYS A 145 -14.55 2.50 14.67
CA LYS A 145 -14.86 3.92 14.40
C LYS A 145 -13.72 4.62 13.67
N ASP A 146 -12.49 4.44 14.15
CA ASP A 146 -11.30 5.09 13.61
C ASP A 146 -10.99 4.55 12.21
N LEU A 147 -11.22 3.25 11.98
CA LEU A 147 -11.07 2.62 10.68
C LEU A 147 -12.04 3.22 9.63
N VAL A 148 -13.30 3.45 10.01
CA VAL A 148 -14.32 4.06 9.12
C VAL A 148 -13.95 5.49 8.76
N GLU A 149 -13.44 6.26 9.73
CA GLU A 149 -12.98 7.63 9.50
C GLU A 149 -11.78 7.68 8.54
N LYS A 150 -10.82 6.76 8.71
CA LYS A 150 -9.56 6.77 7.97
C LYS A 150 -9.65 6.19 6.56
N VAL A 151 -10.43 5.13 6.40
CA VAL A 151 -10.56 4.40 5.13
C VAL A 151 -11.76 4.92 4.31
N GLY A 152 -12.68 5.62 4.97
CA GLY A 152 -13.84 6.26 4.38
C GLY A 152 -14.97 5.28 4.00
N PRO A 153 -16.23 5.75 3.96
CA PRO A 153 -17.36 4.96 3.53
C PRO A 153 -17.44 4.97 2.00
N ARG A 154 -16.56 4.26 1.29
CA ARG A 154 -16.71 4.10 -0.16
C ARG A 154 -16.77 2.62 -0.57
N GLY A 155 -18.01 2.13 -0.62
CA GLY A 155 -18.43 1.03 -1.48
C GLY A 155 -19.12 -0.13 -0.76
N ILE A 156 -18.49 -0.68 0.28
CA ILE A 156 -18.95 -1.94 0.92
C ILE A 156 -19.18 -1.77 2.44
N MET A 157 -18.34 -0.96 3.11
CA MET A 157 -18.43 -0.72 4.56
C MET A 157 -19.74 -0.03 4.99
N SER A 158 -20.35 0.79 4.13
CA SER A 158 -21.60 1.50 4.44
C SER A 158 -22.86 0.63 4.35
N ARG A 159 -22.74 -0.59 3.81
CA ARG A 159 -23.84 -1.57 3.70
C ARG A 159 -23.61 -2.80 4.59
N CYS A 160 -22.49 -2.85 5.29
CA CYS A 160 -22.15 -3.95 6.18
C CYS A 160 -22.76 -3.67 7.57
N PRO A 161 -23.66 -4.52 8.09
CA PRO A 161 -24.19 -4.36 9.43
C PRO A 161 -23.05 -4.27 10.46
N ALA A 162 -23.19 -3.41 11.47
CA ALA A 162 -22.15 -3.20 12.49
C ALA A 162 -21.69 -4.50 13.19
N GLU A 163 -22.54 -5.54 13.22
CA GLU A 163 -22.19 -6.87 13.73
C GLU A 163 -21.23 -7.66 12.81
N PHE A 164 -21.26 -7.41 11.51
CA PHE A 164 -20.39 -8.09 10.54
C PHE A 164 -19.00 -7.45 10.49
N LEU A 165 -18.91 -6.15 10.78
CA LEU A 165 -17.64 -5.44 10.97
C LEU A 165 -16.86 -6.00 12.17
N ARG A 166 -17.53 -6.42 13.25
CA ARG A 166 -16.90 -7.04 14.44
C ARG A 166 -16.44 -8.49 14.26
N ARG A 167 -16.71 -9.09 13.11
CA ARG A 167 -16.31 -10.46 12.76
C ARG A 167 -15.11 -10.50 11.82
N ILE A 168 -14.67 -9.34 11.39
CA ILE A 168 -13.54 -9.12 10.48
C ILE A 168 -12.46 -8.31 11.19
N ILE A 169 -12.81 -7.54 12.22
CA ILE A 169 -11.92 -6.87 13.17
C ILE A 169 -11.87 -7.69 14.46
#